data_AF-A0A8K0LB42-F1
#
_entry.id   AF-A0A8K0LB42-F1
#
_cell.length_a   1.000
_cell.length_b   1.000
_cell.length_c   1.000
_cell.angle_alpha   90.00
_cell.angle_beta   90.00
_cell.angle_gamma   90.00
#
_symmetry.space_group_name_H-M   'P 1'
#
loop_
_entity.id
_entity.type
_entity.pdbx_description
1 polymer ?
#
loop_
_entity_poly.entity_id
_entity_poly.type
_entity_poly.pdbx_seq_one_letter_code
_entity_poly.pdbx_strand_id
1 'polypeptide(L)'
;MDEVVRQKHRGWASCAAVNRDWQVVIARANFRRLNLSQDDVHRLNEMTSRHRSYVQYIYFHIDLPRYSCLSCSALDTLELIRQTSCMVAGAMVQLLSALVDWPAKGQLTLEIAASSPSDTEHWFKHFQFGYDNGEAGGGRQHPWVTPTWHDPGHG
;
A
#
# COMPACT_ATOMS: atom_id res chain seq x y z
N MET A 1 12.00 -12.66 -8.85
CA MET A 1 11.95 -11.66 -9.93
C MET A 1 10.58 -11.77 -10.59
N ASP A 2 9.87 -10.64 -10.67
CA ASP A 2 8.70 -10.37 -11.54
C ASP A 2 7.31 -10.92 -11.20
N GLU A 3 6.66 -10.42 -10.14
CA GLU A 3 5.21 -10.68 -9.97
C GLU A 3 4.42 -9.58 -9.21
N VAL A 4 4.63 -8.28 -9.43
CA VAL A 4 3.81 -7.25 -8.73
C VAL A 4 3.21 -6.15 -9.61
N VAL A 5 3.47 -6.09 -10.93
CA VAL A 5 2.91 -4.99 -11.78
C VAL A 5 2.06 -5.48 -12.97
N ARG A 6 1.76 -6.78 -13.08
CA ARG A 6 1.12 -7.35 -14.28
C ARG A 6 -0.41 -7.27 -14.37
N GLN A 7 -1.13 -6.70 -13.40
CA GLN A 7 -2.60 -6.71 -13.42
C GLN A 7 -3.28 -5.34 -13.59
N LYS A 8 -2.82 -4.53 -14.55
CA LYS A 8 -3.60 -3.36 -15.00
C LYS A 8 -3.76 -3.31 -16.52
N HIS A 9 -4.20 -4.44 -17.11
CA HIS A 9 -4.64 -4.63 -18.50
C HIS A 9 -3.57 -5.14 -19.50
N ARG A 10 -3.64 -6.45 -19.82
CA ARG A 10 -3.01 -7.06 -20.99
C ARG A 10 -3.47 -6.33 -22.27
N GLY A 11 -2.69 -5.38 -22.76
CA GLY A 11 -2.97 -4.66 -24.02
C GLY A 11 -2.50 -3.21 -24.03
N TRP A 12 -2.32 -2.59 -22.86
CA TRP A 12 -1.87 -1.18 -22.78
C TRP A 12 -0.45 -0.99 -23.31
N ALA A 13 0.44 -1.95 -23.10
CA ALA A 13 1.78 -1.89 -23.66
C ALA A 13 1.76 -1.82 -25.20
N SER A 14 0.87 -2.59 -25.84
CA SER A 14 0.70 -2.58 -27.30
C SER A 14 0.11 -1.26 -27.79
N CYS A 15 -0.87 -0.70 -27.09
CA CYS A 15 -1.43 0.62 -27.43
C CYS A 15 -0.42 1.76 -27.26
N ALA A 16 0.42 1.70 -26.22
CA ALA A 16 1.50 2.67 -26.02
C ALA A 16 2.58 2.58 -27.11
N ALA A 17 2.75 1.45 -27.77
CA ALA A 17 3.72 1.33 -28.87
C ALA A 17 3.27 2.05 -30.16
N VAL A 18 1.98 2.39 -30.29
CA VAL A 18 1.40 2.91 -31.55
C VAL A 18 1.87 4.33 -31.85
N ASN A 19 1.81 5.25 -30.89
CA ASN A 19 2.30 6.62 -31.03
C ASN A 19 2.59 7.29 -29.67
N ARG A 20 3.20 8.49 -29.69
CA ARG A 20 3.56 9.25 -28.47
C ARG A 20 2.34 9.71 -27.67
N ASP A 21 1.21 9.99 -28.30
CA ASP A 21 0.02 10.46 -27.59
C ASP A 21 -0.58 9.35 -26.73
N TRP A 22 -0.68 8.13 -27.27
CA TRP A 22 -1.08 6.94 -26.54
C TRP A 22 -0.11 6.61 -25.40
N GLN A 23 1.20 6.81 -25.59
CA GLN A 23 2.18 6.67 -24.50
C GLN A 23 1.86 7.59 -23.33
N VAL A 24 1.57 8.87 -23.62
CA VAL A 24 1.26 9.86 -22.57
C VAL A 24 -0.03 9.52 -21.84
N VAL A 25 -1.09 9.15 -22.57
CA VAL A 25 -2.39 8.77 -21.98
C VAL A 25 -2.23 7.56 -21.07
N ILE A 26 -1.53 6.53 -21.53
CA ILE A 26 -1.34 5.28 -20.78
C ILE A 26 -0.40 5.48 -19.60
N ALA A 27 0.70 6.21 -19.77
CA ALA A 27 1.60 6.56 -18.66
C ALA A 27 0.85 7.31 -17.56
N ARG A 28 0.01 8.29 -17.92
CA ARG A 28 -0.79 9.04 -16.95
C ARG A 28 -1.75 8.12 -16.18
N ALA A 29 -2.40 7.17 -16.84
CA ALA A 29 -3.30 6.22 -16.19
C ALA A 29 -2.55 5.20 -15.29
N ASN A 30 -1.35 4.79 -15.70
CA ASN A 30 -0.49 3.87 -14.92
C ASN A 30 0.07 4.53 -13.67
N PHE A 31 0.62 5.75 -13.79
CA PHE A 31 1.27 6.44 -12.68
C PHE A 31 0.29 7.17 -11.76
N ARG A 32 -0.99 7.28 -12.11
CA ARG A 32 -1.99 7.99 -11.29
C ARG A 32 -2.05 7.51 -9.83
N ARG A 33 -1.97 6.20 -9.63
CA ARG A 33 -2.01 5.55 -8.31
C ARG A 33 -0.81 4.63 -8.16
N LEU A 34 0.00 4.85 -7.14
CA LEU A 34 1.10 3.97 -6.76
C LEU A 34 0.71 3.17 -5.53
N ASN A 35 1.05 1.88 -5.53
CA ASN A 35 0.98 1.03 -4.35
C ASN A 35 2.42 0.62 -4.03
N LEU A 36 2.87 0.92 -2.84
CA LEU A 36 4.27 0.78 -2.43
C LEU A 36 4.34 -0.02 -1.12
N SER A 37 5.26 -0.97 -1.08
CA SER A 37 5.79 -1.54 0.16
C SER A 37 7.06 -0.80 0.60
N GLN A 38 7.62 -1.14 1.76
CA GLN A 38 8.93 -0.64 2.20
C GLN A 38 10.03 -0.89 1.15
N ASP A 39 10.00 -2.04 0.49
CA ASP A 39 11.00 -2.41 -0.52
C ASP A 39 10.87 -1.59 -1.81
N ASP A 40 9.68 -1.06 -2.11
CA ASP A 40 9.42 -0.32 -3.36
C ASP A 40 9.80 1.17 -3.29
N VAL A 41 10.08 1.72 -2.10
CA VAL A 41 10.25 3.18 -1.92
C VAL A 41 11.37 3.74 -2.79
N HIS A 42 12.46 2.99 -3.00
CA HIS A 42 13.58 3.40 -3.85
C HIS A 42 13.15 3.74 -5.29
N ARG A 43 12.09 3.10 -5.80
CA ARG A 43 11.57 3.31 -7.16
C ARG A 43 11.04 4.72 -7.37
N LEU A 44 10.64 5.42 -6.30
CA LEU A 44 10.24 6.83 -6.37
C LEU A 44 11.38 7.74 -6.82
N ASN A 45 12.61 7.42 -6.42
CA ASN A 45 13.79 8.20 -6.80
C ASN A 45 14.14 8.02 -8.28
N GLU A 46 13.86 6.84 -8.84
CA GLU A 46 14.09 6.50 -10.25
C GLU A 46 13.05 7.14 -11.20
N MET A 47 11.94 7.65 -10.67
CA MET A 47 10.90 8.26 -11.49
C MET A 47 11.39 9.56 -12.13
N THR A 48 11.16 9.69 -13.43
CA THR A 48 11.36 10.96 -14.15
C THR A 48 10.41 12.05 -13.63
N SER A 49 10.80 13.32 -13.71
CA SER A 49 9.96 14.47 -13.34
C SER A 49 8.58 14.43 -14.00
N ARG A 50 8.52 13.94 -15.25
CA ARG A 50 7.25 13.75 -15.99
C ARG A 50 6.35 12.72 -15.30
N HIS A 51 6.87 11.54 -14.94
CA HIS A 51 6.06 10.52 -14.27
C HIS A 51 5.60 10.98 -12.89
N ARG A 52 6.46 11.66 -12.12
CA ARG A 52 6.09 12.26 -10.82
C ARG A 52 4.87 13.18 -10.95
N SER A 53 4.81 13.97 -12.03
CA SER A 53 3.67 14.88 -12.29
C SER A 53 2.33 14.19 -12.60
N TYR A 54 2.32 12.89 -12.86
CA TYR A 54 1.10 12.13 -13.11
C TYR A 54 0.53 11.47 -11.85
N VAL A 55 1.34 11.35 -10.80
CA VAL A 55 0.96 10.70 -9.55
C VAL A 55 0.00 11.61 -8.79
N GLN A 56 -1.14 11.06 -8.39
CA GLN A 56 -2.15 11.75 -7.59
C GLN A 56 -2.39 11.07 -6.25
N TYR A 57 -2.06 9.77 -6.16
CA TYR A 57 -2.34 8.98 -4.98
C TYR A 57 -1.21 7.98 -4.76
N ILE A 58 -0.73 7.88 -3.53
CA ILE A 58 0.22 6.87 -3.08
C ILE A 58 -0.43 6.11 -1.93
N TYR A 59 -0.59 4.80 -2.10
CA TYR A 59 -0.81 3.86 -1.02
C TYR A 59 0.55 3.35 -0.56
N PHE A 60 0.90 3.56 0.70
CA PHE A 60 2.13 3.06 1.30
C PHE A 60 1.78 2.09 2.43
N HIS A 61 2.20 0.84 2.27
CA HIS A 61 1.96 -0.22 3.23
C HIS A 61 3.26 -0.63 3.91
N ILE A 62 3.21 -0.73 5.24
CA ILE A 62 4.31 -1.11 6.11
C ILE A 62 4.01 -2.49 6.69
N ASP A 63 4.79 -3.48 6.27
CA ASP A 63 4.74 -4.82 6.84
C ASP A 63 5.44 -4.83 8.20
N LEU A 64 4.65 -5.04 9.26
CA LEU A 64 5.16 -5.18 10.61
C LEU A 64 5.48 -6.64 10.90
N PRO A 65 6.52 -6.92 11.71
CA PRO A 65 6.84 -8.28 12.10
C PRO A 65 5.68 -8.89 12.88
N ARG A 66 5.65 -10.22 12.90
CA ARG A 66 4.75 -10.98 13.75
C ARG A 66 5.05 -10.67 15.21
N TYR A 67 4.02 -10.41 16.00
CA TYR A 67 4.14 -10.26 17.44
C TYR A 67 3.37 -11.36 18.18
N SER A 68 3.85 -11.72 19.36
CA SER A 68 3.08 -12.53 20.29
C SER A 68 2.16 -11.58 21.06
N CYS A 69 0.86 -11.88 21.10
CA CYS A 69 -0.07 -11.00 21.79
C CYS A 69 0.30 -10.89 23.28
N LEU A 70 0.19 -9.68 23.84
CA LEU A 70 0.43 -9.40 25.25
C LEU A 70 -0.56 -10.12 26.17
N SER A 71 -1.81 -10.31 25.72
CA SER A 71 -2.79 -11.14 26.44
C SER A 71 -2.54 -12.64 26.26
N CYS A 72 -1.71 -13.07 25.29
CA CYS A 72 -1.35 -14.47 25.06
C CYS A 72 0.07 -14.84 25.56
N SER A 73 0.94 -13.87 25.87
CA SER A 73 2.33 -14.12 26.28
C SER A 73 2.94 -12.96 27.09
N ALA A 74 3.70 -13.28 28.13
CA ALA A 74 4.44 -12.34 28.96
C ALA A 74 5.86 -12.09 28.42
N LEU A 75 5.97 -11.69 27.14
CA LEU A 75 7.24 -11.44 26.47
C LEU A 75 7.57 -9.94 26.39
N ASP A 76 8.87 -9.63 26.38
CA ASP A 76 9.47 -8.29 26.47
C ASP A 76 8.87 -7.29 25.46
N THR A 77 7.82 -6.61 25.91
CA THR A 77 7.00 -5.68 25.14
C THR A 77 7.80 -4.49 24.62
N LEU A 78 8.84 -4.07 25.37
CA LEU A 78 9.59 -2.86 25.10
C LEU A 78 10.48 -3.00 23.85
N GLU A 79 11.17 -4.12 23.68
CA GLU A 79 12.04 -4.30 22.52
C GLU A 79 11.22 -4.42 21.22
N LEU A 80 10.08 -5.10 21.28
CA LEU A 80 9.14 -5.18 20.16
C LEU A 80 8.55 -3.79 19.82
N ILE A 81 8.08 -3.02 20.81
CA ILE A 81 7.59 -1.65 20.59
C ILE A 81 8.68 -0.77 19.98
N ARG A 82 9.91 -0.87 20.49
CA ARG A 82 11.05 -0.11 19.98
C ARG A 82 11.35 -0.50 18.53
N GLN A 83 11.39 -1.79 18.24
CA GLN A 83 11.65 -2.31 16.91
C GLN A 83 10.59 -1.86 15.91
N THR A 84 9.29 -2.03 16.21
CA THR A 84 8.19 -1.61 15.34
C THR A 84 8.18 -0.10 15.14
N SER A 85 8.41 0.68 16.20
CA SER A 85 8.53 2.14 16.11
C SER A 85 9.69 2.56 15.22
N CYS A 86 10.85 1.92 15.34
CA CYS A 86 12.00 2.17 14.47
C CYS A 86 11.71 1.81 13.00
N MET A 87 11.00 0.70 12.74
CA MET A 87 10.62 0.32 11.38
C MET A 87 9.64 1.31 10.74
N VAL A 88 8.60 1.71 11.47
CA VAL A 88 7.63 2.71 10.99
C VAL A 88 8.34 4.04 10.75
N ALA A 89 9.14 4.51 11.71
CA ALA A 89 9.89 5.76 11.56
C ALA A 89 10.85 5.71 10.38
N GLY A 90 11.61 4.63 10.22
CA GLY A 90 12.53 4.44 9.09
C GLY A 90 11.82 4.44 7.74
N ALA A 91 10.71 3.72 7.63
CA ALA A 91 9.87 3.68 6.42
C ALA A 91 9.30 5.07 6.06
N MET A 92 8.81 5.80 7.07
CA MET A 92 8.31 7.16 6.89
C MET A 92 9.40 8.13 6.44
N VAL A 93 10.59 8.05 7.04
CA VAL A 93 11.73 8.87 6.63
C VAL A 93 12.10 8.58 5.19
N GLN A 94 12.22 7.32 4.79
CA GLN A 94 12.53 6.95 3.41
C GLN A 94 11.50 7.49 2.42
N LEU A 95 10.20 7.32 2.72
CA LEU A 95 9.12 7.82 1.88
C LEU A 95 9.16 9.35 1.74
N LEU A 96 9.20 10.07 2.87
CA LEU A 96 9.16 11.54 2.86
C LEU A 96 10.42 12.14 2.23
N SER A 97 11.59 11.53 2.44
CA SER A 97 12.82 11.91 1.75
C SER A 97 12.72 11.73 0.25
N ALA A 98 12.09 10.66 -0.24
CA ALA A 98 11.89 10.47 -1.68
C ALA A 98 10.89 11.48 -2.28
N LEU A 99 9.92 11.95 -1.48
CA LEU A 99 8.88 12.90 -1.89
C LEU A 99 9.33 14.36 -1.81
N VAL A 100 10.37 14.70 -1.06
CA VAL A 100 10.78 16.09 -0.83
C VAL A 100 11.13 16.83 -2.14
N ASP A 101 11.66 16.10 -3.12
CA ASP A 101 12.07 16.64 -4.43
C ASP A 101 10.92 16.63 -5.46
N TRP A 102 9.71 16.27 -5.05
CA TRP A 102 8.58 16.20 -5.96
C TRP A 102 8.01 17.60 -6.21
N PRO A 103 7.71 17.95 -7.47
CA PRO A 103 7.14 19.24 -7.77
C PRO A 103 5.75 19.35 -7.12
N ALA A 104 5.51 20.42 -6.37
CA ALA A 104 4.20 20.74 -5.80
C ALA A 104 3.21 21.16 -6.90
N LYS A 105 2.78 20.20 -7.72
CA LYS A 105 1.81 20.41 -8.80
C LYS A 105 0.54 19.63 -8.50
N GLY A 106 -0.44 20.32 -7.91
CA GLY A 106 -1.73 19.76 -7.57
C GLY A 106 -1.75 19.02 -6.23
N GLN A 107 -2.82 18.28 -6.00
CA GLN A 107 -3.03 17.52 -4.76
C GLN A 107 -2.45 16.11 -4.92
N LEU A 108 -1.56 15.74 -4.00
CA LEU A 108 -1.10 14.37 -3.79
C LEU A 108 -1.77 13.83 -2.53
N THR A 109 -2.49 12.72 -2.66
CA THR A 109 -3.03 11.99 -1.52
C THR A 109 -2.05 10.91 -1.11
N LEU A 110 -1.69 10.89 0.17
CA LEU A 110 -0.89 9.83 0.78
C LEU A 110 -1.78 9.05 1.75
N GLU A 111 -2.01 7.78 1.45
CA GLU A 111 -2.64 6.82 2.35
C GLU A 111 -1.57 5.89 2.90
N ILE A 112 -1.54 5.74 4.23
CA ILE A 112 -0.52 4.96 4.93
C ILE A 112 -1.23 3.88 5.72
N ALA A 113 -0.81 2.64 5.51
CA ALA A 113 -1.28 1.48 6.24
C ALA A 113 -0.09 0.76 6.86
N ALA A 114 -0.30 0.14 8.02
CA ALA A 114 0.67 -0.74 8.65
C ALA A 114 -0.08 -1.95 9.19
N SER A 115 0.45 -3.15 8.96
CA SER A 115 -0.17 -4.38 9.48
C SER A 115 0.87 -5.45 9.76
N SER A 116 0.61 -6.25 10.78
CA SER A 116 1.33 -7.46 11.12
C SER A 116 0.53 -8.70 10.70
N PRO A 117 1.17 -9.82 10.34
CA PRO A 117 0.49 -11.10 10.19
C PRO A 117 -0.32 -11.51 11.43
N SER A 118 0.09 -11.07 12.64
CA SER A 118 -0.63 -11.32 13.88
C SER A 118 -1.95 -10.55 13.99
N ASP A 119 -2.13 -9.47 13.23
CA ASP A 119 -3.32 -8.62 13.33
C ASP A 119 -4.60 -9.35 12.90
N THR A 120 -4.52 -10.20 11.89
CA THR A 120 -5.65 -11.04 11.46
C THR A 120 -5.91 -12.20 12.42
N GLU A 121 -4.95 -12.57 13.25
CA GLU A 121 -5.09 -13.63 14.25
C GLU A 121 -5.79 -13.12 15.52
N HIS A 122 -5.60 -11.84 15.84
CA HIS A 122 -6.02 -11.27 17.13
C HIS A 122 -7.10 -10.20 17.03
N TRP A 123 -7.07 -9.31 16.04
CA TRP A 123 -7.91 -8.10 16.01
C TRP A 123 -8.79 -8.01 14.77
N PHE A 124 -8.41 -8.66 13.67
CA PHE A 124 -9.03 -8.48 12.36
C PHE A 124 -9.24 -9.79 11.59
N LYS A 125 -9.87 -10.78 12.23
CA LYS A 125 -10.09 -12.14 11.66
C LYS A 125 -10.78 -12.18 10.29
N HIS A 126 -11.37 -11.06 9.84
CA HIS A 126 -12.03 -10.94 8.53
C HIS A 126 -11.65 -9.67 7.74
N PHE A 127 -10.63 -8.90 8.16
CA PHE A 127 -10.24 -7.69 7.44
C PHE A 127 -9.11 -7.99 6.45
N GLN A 128 -9.31 -7.64 5.18
CA GLN A 128 -8.26 -7.67 4.16
C GLN A 128 -7.79 -6.24 3.92
N PHE A 129 -6.51 -5.97 4.19
CA PHE A 129 -5.89 -4.70 3.84
C PHE A 129 -5.69 -4.63 2.31
N GLY A 130 -6.25 -3.59 1.67
CA GLY A 130 -5.78 -3.13 0.37
C GLY A 130 -6.25 -3.87 -0.89
N TYR A 131 -7.51 -4.31 -0.98
CA TYR A 131 -8.06 -4.78 -2.28
C TYR A 131 -9.41 -4.14 -2.61
N ASP A 132 -9.37 -2.86 -3.00
CA ASP A 132 -10.42 -2.28 -3.85
C ASP A 132 -9.88 -2.20 -5.28
N ASN A 133 -9.92 -3.35 -5.96
CA ASN A 133 -9.72 -3.40 -7.40
C ASN A 133 -11.06 -3.01 -8.02
N GLY A 134 -11.14 -1.79 -8.56
CA GLY A 134 -12.38 -1.20 -9.07
C GLY A 134 -13.02 -1.98 -10.21
N GLU A 135 -13.74 -3.04 -9.87
CA GLU A 135 -14.71 -3.69 -10.74
C GLU A 135 -16.06 -3.00 -10.54
N ALA A 136 -16.31 -2.00 -11.40
CA ALA A 136 -17.65 -1.56 -11.68
C ALA A 136 -18.44 -2.73 -12.29
N GLY A 137 -19.26 -3.39 -11.48
CA GLY A 137 -20.35 -4.25 -11.97
C GLY A 137 -20.51 -5.57 -11.22
N GLY A 138 -21.60 -5.66 -10.46
CA GLY A 138 -22.12 -6.94 -9.96
C GLY A 138 -21.86 -7.18 -8.48
N GLY A 139 -22.44 -6.34 -7.63
CA GLY A 139 -22.53 -6.60 -6.21
C GLY A 139 -23.16 -7.97 -5.95
N ARG A 140 -22.32 -8.95 -5.60
CA ARG A 140 -22.74 -9.99 -4.67
C ARG A 140 -22.60 -9.37 -3.30
N GLN A 141 -23.71 -8.82 -2.80
CA GLN A 141 -23.86 -8.55 -1.38
C GLN A 141 -23.70 -9.90 -0.68
N HIS A 142 -22.47 -10.22 -0.27
CA HIS A 142 -22.31 -11.21 0.78
C HIS A 142 -23.04 -10.63 1.98
N PRO A 143 -23.93 -11.38 2.65
CA PRO A 143 -24.66 -10.86 3.79
C PRO A 143 -23.64 -10.22 4.73
N TRP A 144 -23.94 -9.00 5.18
CA TRP A 144 -23.25 -8.35 6.27
C TRP A 144 -23.40 -9.25 7.49
N VAL A 145 -22.56 -10.28 7.57
CA VAL A 145 -22.22 -10.91 8.83
C VAL A 145 -21.51 -9.79 9.53
N THR A 146 -22.20 -9.13 10.46
CA THR A 146 -21.57 -8.28 11.45
C THR A 146 -20.41 -9.11 11.98
N PRO A 147 -19.14 -8.75 11.67
CA PRO A 147 -18.03 -9.46 12.25
C PRO A 147 -18.28 -9.34 13.75
N THR A 148 -18.33 -10.46 14.46
CA THR A 148 -18.16 -10.41 15.90
C THR A 148 -16.72 -9.93 16.10
N TRP A 149 -16.56 -8.60 16.10
CA TRP A 149 -15.29 -7.88 16.31
C TRP A 149 -14.68 -8.28 17.65
N HIS A 150 -15.53 -8.75 18.56
CA HIS A 150 -15.17 -9.11 19.91
C HIS A 150 -14.55 -10.51 19.98
N ASP A 151 -13.23 -10.59 20.05
CA ASP A 151 -12.56 -11.73 20.68
C ASP A 151 -12.58 -11.48 22.21
N PRO A 152 -13.08 -12.40 23.05
CA PRO A 152 -13.18 -12.17 24.49
C PRO A 152 -11.82 -11.86 25.17
N GLY A 153 -10.70 -12.22 24.55
CA GLY A 153 -9.36 -11.86 25.00
C GLY A 153 -8.72 -10.68 24.26
N HIS A 154 -9.35 -10.16 23.18
CA HIS A 154 -8.80 -9.16 22.25
C HIS A 154 -9.94 -8.30 21.66
N GLY A 155 -9.90 -6.98 21.88
CA GLY A 155 -11.03 -6.05 21.62
C GLY A 155 -11.43 -5.85 20.17
#